data_AF-A0A8C6MDY7-F1
#
_entry.id   AF-A0A8C6MDY7-F1
#
_cell.length_a   1.000
_cell.length_b   1.000
_cell.length_c   1.000
_cell.angle_alpha   90.00
_cell.angle_beta   90.00
_cell.angle_gamma   90.00
#
_symmetry.space_group_name_H-M   'P 1'
#
loop_
_entity.id
_entity.type
_entity.pdbx_description
1 polymer ?
#
loop_
_entity_poly.entity_id
_entity_poly.type
_entity_poly.pdbx_seq_one_letter_code
_entity_poly.pdbx_strand_id
1 'polypeptide(L)'
;MLHASRYRQILNSKGSPSCFRQGPAIMMSYLLISGLFLTRLRRPIGKLTVTEQRYEGEYRYVNSRLITNRFTARITELMMVLKELNAGRYERTMVSHQEKAETVEKNLLVPGSGQIINRDNVIKFDHTPLATPNGDVLIKDLTFEVRSGTNVLVCGPNGCGKSSLFRVLGELWPLFGGCLTKPERGKLFYVPQRPYMTLGSLRDQVIYPDTVEEQRRKGISDQVLKEYLDNVQLGHILDREGSWDSIQDWMDVLSGGEKQRMAMARLFYHKPQFAILDECTSAVSVDVEDYIYSHCRTVGITLFTVSHRKSLWKHHEFYLHMDGRGNYEFKPITEETVEFGS
;
A
#
# COMPACT_ATOMS: atom_id res chain seq x y z
N MET A 1 -6.67 10.59 80.88
CA MET A 1 -6.91 9.13 80.88
C MET A 1 -8.17 8.76 80.07
N LEU A 2 -8.33 9.28 78.84
CA LEU A 2 -9.54 9.07 78.01
C LEU A 2 -9.30 9.08 76.48
N HIS A 3 -8.05 9.02 76.01
CA HIS A 3 -7.71 9.08 74.58
C HIS A 3 -6.90 7.90 74.04
N ALA A 4 -6.69 6.84 74.84
CA ALA A 4 -5.92 5.65 74.45
C ALA A 4 -6.78 4.38 74.29
N SER A 5 -8.07 4.42 74.61
CA SER A 5 -8.95 3.24 74.57
C SER A 5 -9.71 3.04 73.25
N ARG A 6 -9.82 4.07 72.39
CA ARG A 6 -10.55 3.97 71.11
C ARG A 6 -9.72 3.42 69.94
N TYR A 7 -8.39 3.48 69.99
CA TYR A 7 -7.55 2.91 68.93
C TYR A 7 -7.41 1.37 68.99
N ARG A 8 -7.75 0.76 70.13
CA ARG A 8 -7.64 -0.70 70.32
C ARG A 8 -8.88 -1.48 69.87
N GLN A 9 -9.98 -0.80 69.53
CA GLN A 9 -11.23 -1.46 69.12
C GLN A 9 -11.39 -1.62 67.60
N ILE A 10 -10.61 -0.90 66.78
CA ILE A 10 -10.69 -1.01 65.31
C ILE A 10 -9.77 -2.12 64.76
N LEU A 11 -8.73 -2.51 65.51
CA LEU A 11 -7.82 -3.60 65.12
C LEU A 11 -8.34 -5.02 65.44
N ASN A 12 -9.48 -5.15 66.12
CA ASN A 12 -10.01 -6.45 66.59
C ASN A 12 -11.37 -6.86 65.99
N SER A 13 -11.90 -6.15 64.98
CA SER A 13 -13.08 -6.63 64.25
C SER A 13 -12.67 -7.57 63.11
N LYS A 14 -12.56 -8.86 63.46
CA LYS A 14 -12.88 -10.03 62.61
C LYS A 14 -12.70 -9.85 61.09
N GLY A 15 -11.47 -10.00 60.61
CA GLY A 15 -11.23 -10.64 59.31
C GLY A 15 -11.08 -12.14 59.54
N SER A 16 -12.01 -12.96 59.05
CA SER A 16 -11.95 -14.42 59.16
C SER A 16 -10.65 -14.98 58.56
N PRO A 17 -9.99 -15.97 59.19
CA PRO A 17 -8.74 -16.55 58.66
C PRO A 17 -8.92 -17.36 57.36
N SER A 18 -10.16 -17.50 56.86
CA SER A 18 -10.47 -18.18 55.60
C SER A 18 -10.18 -17.34 54.35
N CYS A 19 -10.19 -16.01 54.45
CA CYS A 19 -10.05 -15.14 53.28
C CYS A 19 -8.59 -15.04 52.77
N PHE A 20 -7.61 -15.05 53.68
CA PHE A 20 -6.18 -14.90 53.31
C PHE A 20 -5.55 -16.17 52.71
N ARG A 21 -6.15 -17.35 52.94
CA ARG A 21 -5.69 -18.63 52.39
C ARG A 21 -6.31 -18.98 51.03
N GLN A 22 -7.47 -18.41 50.71
CA GLN A 22 -8.20 -18.71 49.47
C GLN A 22 -7.81 -17.82 48.29
N GLY A 23 -7.40 -16.57 48.54
CA GLY A 23 -6.99 -15.64 47.48
C GLY A 23 -5.91 -16.19 46.52
N PRO A 24 -4.77 -16.71 47.03
CA PRO A 24 -3.72 -17.26 46.17
C PRO A 24 -4.17 -18.50 45.39
N ALA A 25 -4.98 -19.36 46.02
CA ALA A 25 -5.48 -20.58 45.40
C ALA A 25 -6.50 -20.29 44.27
N ILE A 26 -7.37 -19.30 44.48
CA ILE A 26 -8.34 -18.83 43.47
C ILE A 26 -7.63 -18.13 42.31
N MET A 27 -6.58 -17.36 42.59
CA MET A 27 -5.80 -16.70 41.53
C MET A 27 -5.03 -17.73 40.68
N MET A 28 -4.43 -18.74 41.31
CA MET A 28 -3.74 -19.82 40.61
C MET A 28 -4.70 -20.69 39.79
N SER A 29 -5.89 -21.00 40.32
CA SER A 29 -6.90 -21.74 39.55
C SER A 29 -7.45 -20.91 38.39
N TYR A 30 -7.66 -19.60 38.56
CA TYR A 30 -8.03 -18.69 37.47
C TYR A 30 -6.96 -18.62 36.37
N LEU A 31 -5.67 -18.52 36.73
CA LEU A 31 -4.57 -18.50 35.77
C LEU A 31 -4.43 -19.83 35.01
N LEU A 32 -4.61 -20.96 35.69
CA LEU A 32 -4.57 -22.28 35.05
C LEU A 32 -5.76 -22.48 34.11
N ILE A 33 -6.98 -22.12 34.53
CA ILE A 33 -8.19 -22.27 33.73
C ILE A 33 -8.18 -21.30 32.55
N SER A 34 -7.79 -20.03 32.74
CA SER A 34 -7.66 -19.06 31.66
C SER A 34 -6.55 -19.45 30.69
N GLY A 35 -5.41 -19.96 31.17
CA GLY A 35 -4.34 -20.50 30.33
C GLY A 35 -4.82 -21.69 29.49
N LEU A 36 -5.48 -22.68 30.10
CA LEU A 36 -6.06 -23.82 29.38
C LEU A 36 -7.15 -23.41 28.38
N PHE A 37 -7.98 -22.41 28.73
CA PHE A 37 -9.02 -21.87 27.87
C PHE A 37 -8.43 -21.11 26.67
N LEU A 38 -7.45 -20.23 26.89
CA LEU A 38 -6.72 -19.52 25.83
C LEU A 38 -5.96 -20.50 24.93
N THR A 39 -5.38 -21.57 25.50
CA THR A 39 -4.68 -22.61 24.73
C THR A 39 -5.67 -23.42 23.89
N ARG A 40 -6.86 -23.71 24.42
CA ARG A 40 -7.95 -24.39 23.69
C ARG A 40 -8.59 -23.51 22.63
N LEU A 41 -8.65 -22.20 22.84
CA LEU A 41 -9.12 -21.21 21.85
C LEU A 41 -8.08 -20.92 20.76
N ARG A 42 -6.78 -21.11 21.03
CA ARG A 42 -5.70 -20.88 20.06
C ARG A 42 -5.84 -21.73 18.80
N ARG A 43 -6.26 -22.98 18.91
CA ARG A 43 -6.48 -23.88 17.74
C ARG A 43 -7.67 -23.49 16.86
N PRO A 44 -8.88 -23.24 17.38
CA PRO A 44 -10.01 -22.78 16.57
C PRO A 44 -9.82 -21.34 16.06
N ILE A 45 -9.23 -20.44 16.85
CA ILE A 45 -8.91 -19.08 16.38
C ILE A 45 -7.84 -19.14 15.29
N GLY A 46 -6.77 -19.94 15.47
CA GLY A 46 -5.77 -20.14 14.42
C GLY A 46 -6.38 -20.73 13.14
N LYS A 47 -7.31 -21.69 13.26
CA LYS A 47 -8.06 -22.20 12.10
C LYS A 47 -8.94 -21.14 11.46
N LEU A 48 -9.60 -20.30 12.26
CA LEU A 48 -10.42 -19.17 11.79
C LEU A 48 -9.58 -18.12 11.08
N THR A 49 -8.41 -17.74 11.62
CA THR A 49 -7.45 -16.82 11.00
C THR A 49 -6.87 -17.42 9.72
N VAL A 50 -6.56 -18.71 9.68
CA VAL A 50 -6.11 -19.40 8.45
C VAL A 50 -7.23 -19.48 7.43
N THR A 51 -8.48 -19.73 7.84
CA THR A 51 -9.63 -19.66 6.91
C THR A 51 -9.94 -18.25 6.46
N GLU A 52 -9.78 -17.23 7.31
CA GLU A 52 -9.94 -15.81 6.98
C GLU A 52 -8.84 -15.36 6.02
N GLN A 53 -7.58 -15.75 6.24
CA GLN A 53 -6.47 -15.52 5.32
C GLN A 53 -6.61 -16.34 4.03
N ARG A 54 -7.21 -17.54 4.08
CA ARG A 54 -7.54 -18.33 2.89
C ARG A 54 -8.68 -17.68 2.10
N TYR A 55 -9.72 -17.20 2.77
CA TYR A 55 -10.79 -16.45 2.13
C TYR A 55 -10.27 -15.13 1.60
N GLU A 56 -9.43 -14.37 2.33
CA GLU A 56 -8.76 -13.16 1.83
C GLU A 56 -7.78 -13.46 0.71
N GLY A 57 -7.08 -14.59 0.74
CA GLY A 57 -6.13 -15.02 -0.27
C GLY A 57 -6.82 -15.51 -1.53
N GLU A 58 -7.95 -16.24 -1.43
CA GLU A 58 -8.86 -16.56 -2.52
C GLU A 58 -9.56 -15.28 -3.04
N TYR A 59 -9.90 -14.33 -2.16
CA TYR A 59 -10.39 -12.99 -2.51
C TYR A 59 -9.32 -12.19 -3.26
N ARG A 60 -8.03 -12.31 -2.89
CA ARG A 60 -6.86 -11.66 -3.52
C ARG A 60 -6.49 -12.34 -4.83
N TYR A 61 -6.57 -13.67 -4.91
CA TYR A 61 -6.38 -14.51 -6.10
C TYR A 61 -7.46 -14.20 -7.14
N VAL A 62 -8.72 -14.10 -6.73
CA VAL A 62 -9.82 -13.63 -7.58
C VAL A 62 -9.69 -12.12 -7.88
N ASN A 63 -9.23 -11.29 -6.93
CA ASN A 63 -8.96 -9.85 -7.15
C ASN A 63 -7.79 -9.57 -8.10
N SER A 64 -6.83 -10.48 -8.24
CA SER A 64 -5.64 -10.33 -9.09
C SER A 64 -5.97 -10.29 -10.57
N ARG A 65 -6.83 -11.22 -11.01
CA ARG A 65 -7.46 -11.22 -12.33
C ARG A 65 -8.57 -10.18 -12.43
N LEU A 66 -9.10 -9.70 -11.31
CA LEU A 66 -10.18 -8.70 -11.22
C LEU A 66 -9.70 -7.29 -10.82
N ILE A 67 -8.47 -6.89 -11.16
CA ILE A 67 -8.12 -5.45 -11.20
C ILE A 67 -8.97 -4.73 -12.28
N THR A 68 -9.77 -5.46 -13.06
CA THR A 68 -10.74 -4.87 -14.01
C THR A 68 -12.22 -4.97 -13.57
N ASN A 69 -12.69 -6.07 -12.98
CA ASN A 69 -14.14 -6.32 -12.81
C ASN A 69 -14.70 -6.17 -11.39
N ARG A 70 -13.89 -5.96 -10.34
CA ARG A 70 -14.40 -5.65 -9.00
C ARG A 70 -14.50 -4.15 -8.71
N PHE A 71 -14.06 -3.31 -9.63
CA PHE A 71 -14.26 -1.88 -9.55
C PHE A 71 -15.70 -1.48 -9.80
N THR A 72 -16.56 -2.30 -10.42
CA THR A 72 -17.96 -1.92 -10.66
C THR A 72 -18.72 -1.68 -9.36
N ALA A 73 -18.56 -2.50 -8.30
CA ALA A 73 -19.30 -2.32 -7.05
C ALA A 73 -18.82 -1.08 -6.25
N ARG A 74 -17.50 -0.89 -6.10
CA ARG A 74 -16.94 0.30 -5.43
C ARG A 74 -17.08 1.58 -6.26
N ILE A 75 -16.96 1.51 -7.59
CA ILE A 75 -17.27 2.63 -8.50
C ILE A 75 -18.76 2.94 -8.45
N THR A 76 -19.65 1.94 -8.33
CA THR A 76 -21.09 2.19 -8.19
C THR A 76 -21.40 2.85 -6.85
N GLU A 77 -20.86 2.33 -5.75
CA GLU A 77 -20.98 2.94 -4.41
C GLU A 77 -20.40 4.36 -4.39
N LEU A 78 -19.24 4.55 -5.04
CA LEU A 78 -18.61 5.85 -5.27
C LEU A 78 -19.46 6.80 -6.11
N MET A 79 -20.02 6.33 -7.21
CA MET A 79 -20.92 7.10 -8.07
C MET A 79 -22.20 7.47 -7.32
N MET A 80 -22.70 6.59 -6.44
CA MET A 80 -23.83 6.89 -5.55
C MET A 80 -23.46 7.97 -4.53
N VAL A 81 -22.33 7.85 -3.83
CA VAL A 81 -21.83 8.88 -2.90
C VAL A 81 -21.64 10.22 -3.59
N LEU A 82 -21.03 10.25 -4.78
CA LEU A 82 -20.83 11.47 -5.57
C LEU A 82 -22.16 12.08 -6.05
N LYS A 83 -23.13 11.24 -6.44
CA LYS A 83 -24.49 11.69 -6.79
C LYS A 83 -25.23 12.27 -5.58
N GLU A 84 -25.02 11.72 -4.39
CA GLU A 84 -25.61 12.22 -3.14
C GLU A 84 -24.93 13.49 -2.63
N LEU A 85 -23.61 13.62 -2.76
CA LEU A 85 -22.84 14.84 -2.51
C LEU A 85 -23.27 15.98 -3.44
N ASN A 86 -23.35 15.73 -4.75
CA ASN A 86 -23.84 16.70 -5.73
C ASN A 86 -25.31 17.08 -5.49
N ALA A 87 -26.11 16.18 -4.91
CA ALA A 87 -27.48 16.46 -4.50
C ALA A 87 -27.60 17.09 -3.10
N GLY A 88 -26.48 17.38 -2.42
CA GLY A 88 -26.44 18.07 -1.13
C GLY A 88 -26.89 17.25 0.08
N ARG A 89 -26.91 15.91 0.00
CA ARG A 89 -27.50 15.03 1.03
C ARG A 89 -26.52 14.40 2.01
N TYR A 90 -25.21 14.61 1.84
CA TYR A 90 -24.18 14.00 2.69
C TYR A 90 -23.44 15.06 3.52
N GLU A 91 -23.48 14.94 4.84
CA GLU A 91 -22.80 15.83 5.78
C GLU A 91 -21.55 15.14 6.35
N ARG A 92 -20.40 15.85 6.31
CA ARG A 92 -19.05 15.28 6.53
C ARG A 92 -18.84 14.82 7.98
N THR A 93 -18.44 13.57 8.18
CA THR A 93 -17.90 13.10 9.47
C THR A 93 -16.36 13.34 9.55
N MET A 94 -16.01 14.57 9.95
CA MET A 94 -14.77 15.05 10.61
C MET A 94 -13.37 14.84 9.96
N VAL A 95 -12.71 15.97 9.63
CA VAL A 95 -11.45 16.42 10.27
C VAL A 95 -11.58 17.92 10.53
N SER A 96 -11.44 18.32 11.80
CA SER A 96 -11.58 19.71 12.25
C SER A 96 -10.38 20.56 11.83
N HIS A 97 -10.54 21.34 10.77
CA HIS A 97 -9.94 22.69 10.71
C HIS A 97 -11.06 23.66 10.37
N GLN A 98 -11.41 24.46 11.39
CA GLN A 98 -12.25 25.62 11.24
C GLN A 98 -11.48 26.65 10.42
N GLU A 99 -11.86 26.86 9.16
CA GLU A 99 -11.78 28.17 8.53
C GLU A 99 -13.08 28.40 7.75
N LYS A 100 -13.58 29.63 7.87
CA LYS A 100 -14.91 30.07 7.47
C LYS A 100 -15.20 29.69 6.02
N ALA A 101 -16.39 29.14 5.81
CA ALA A 101 -16.98 28.93 4.50
C ALA A 101 -17.24 30.29 3.82
N GLU A 102 -16.22 30.84 3.17
CA GLU A 102 -16.45 31.66 1.99
C GLU A 102 -17.09 30.77 0.92
N THR A 103 -18.03 31.36 0.19
CA THR A 103 -18.86 30.73 -0.82
C THR A 103 -17.98 30.36 -2.02
N VAL A 104 -17.15 29.33 -1.87
CA VAL A 104 -16.40 28.75 -2.98
C VAL A 104 -17.43 28.16 -3.92
N GLU A 105 -17.50 28.71 -5.14
CA GLU A 105 -18.23 28.13 -6.26
C GLU A 105 -18.02 26.61 -6.21
N LYS A 106 -19.10 25.87 -5.93
CA LYS A 106 -19.09 24.41 -6.01
C LYS A 106 -18.87 24.08 -7.49
N ASN A 107 -17.62 23.98 -7.91
CA ASN A 107 -17.26 23.33 -9.15
C ASN A 107 -17.88 21.93 -9.08
N LEU A 108 -18.97 21.72 -9.81
CA LEU A 108 -19.62 20.42 -9.87
C LEU A 108 -18.63 19.46 -10.51
N LEU A 109 -17.93 18.70 -9.66
CA LEU A 109 -17.09 17.60 -10.10
C LEU A 109 -18.03 16.51 -10.60
N VAL A 110 -18.19 16.44 -11.92
CA VAL A 110 -18.96 15.37 -12.57
C VAL A 110 -18.01 14.18 -12.76
N PRO A 111 -18.25 13.04 -12.09
CA PRO A 111 -17.36 11.88 -12.22
C PRO A 111 -17.39 11.36 -13.66
N GLY A 112 -16.21 11.16 -14.25
CA GLY A 112 -16.06 10.68 -15.62
C GLY A 112 -16.19 11.76 -16.70
N SER A 113 -16.19 13.05 -16.34
CA SER A 113 -16.22 14.15 -17.31
C SER A 113 -14.90 14.36 -18.06
N GLY A 114 -13.79 13.79 -17.58
CA GLY A 114 -12.49 13.85 -18.25
C GLY A 114 -12.30 12.76 -19.31
N GLN A 115 -11.33 12.97 -20.20
CA GLN A 115 -11.01 12.05 -21.29
C GLN A 115 -9.75 11.23 -21.01
N ILE A 116 -9.78 9.92 -21.27
CA ILE A 116 -8.59 9.06 -21.25
C ILE A 116 -8.16 8.75 -22.69
N ILE A 117 -6.88 9.00 -22.99
CA ILE A 117 -6.27 8.66 -24.28
C ILE A 117 -5.20 7.59 -24.03
N ASN A 118 -5.35 6.43 -24.69
CA ASN A 118 -4.33 5.39 -24.64
C ASN A 118 -3.23 5.70 -25.67
N ARG A 119 -2.02 5.95 -25.18
CA ARG A 119 -0.82 6.17 -26.00
C ARG A 119 0.40 5.65 -25.25
N ASP A 120 1.17 4.81 -25.92
CA ASP A 120 2.43 4.29 -25.36
C ASP A 120 3.49 5.39 -25.24
N ASN A 121 4.47 5.14 -24.38
CA ASN A 121 5.68 5.95 -24.16
C ASN A 121 5.44 7.32 -23.53
N VAL A 122 4.22 7.61 -23.07
CA VAL A 122 3.89 8.88 -22.43
C VAL A 122 2.82 8.74 -21.37
N ILE A 123 3.02 9.42 -20.26
CA ILE A 123 2.00 9.74 -19.27
C ILE A 123 1.88 11.25 -19.24
N LYS A 124 0.71 11.78 -19.61
CA LYS A 124 0.42 13.21 -19.63
C LYS A 124 -0.86 13.50 -18.89
N PHE A 125 -0.78 14.37 -17.89
CA PHE A 125 -1.93 15.06 -17.32
C PHE A 125 -2.05 16.39 -18.05
N ASP A 126 -3.23 16.66 -18.60
CA ASP A 126 -3.53 17.88 -19.35
C ASP A 126 -4.77 18.51 -18.74
N HIS A 127 -4.58 19.60 -18.02
CA HIS A 127 -5.61 20.32 -17.28
C HIS A 127 -6.53 19.42 -16.44
N THR A 128 -5.95 18.47 -15.71
CA THR A 128 -6.69 17.41 -15.03
C THR A 128 -6.85 17.74 -13.55
N PRO A 129 -8.07 18.00 -13.04
CA PRO A 129 -8.28 18.19 -11.62
C PRO A 129 -8.04 16.88 -10.86
N LEU A 130 -7.21 16.94 -9.81
CA LEU A 130 -7.03 15.82 -8.90
C LEU A 130 -7.98 15.99 -7.71
N ALA A 131 -9.02 15.16 -7.64
CA ALA A 131 -10.00 15.21 -6.56
C ALA A 131 -10.24 13.83 -5.94
N THR A 132 -10.62 13.82 -4.67
CA THR A 132 -11.05 12.59 -4.01
C THR A 132 -12.47 12.21 -4.45
N PRO A 133 -12.79 10.90 -4.38
CA PRO A 133 -14.14 10.38 -4.30
C PRO A 133 -15.17 11.14 -3.49
N ASN A 134 -14.74 11.81 -2.42
CA ASN A 134 -15.64 12.53 -1.52
C ASN A 134 -15.82 13.99 -1.93
N GLY A 135 -15.31 14.37 -3.11
CA GLY A 135 -15.43 15.72 -3.67
C GLY A 135 -14.36 16.70 -3.18
N ASP A 136 -13.34 16.25 -2.45
CA ASP A 136 -12.26 17.13 -2.00
C ASP A 136 -11.25 17.33 -3.13
N VAL A 137 -11.13 18.57 -3.62
CA VAL A 137 -10.14 18.93 -4.65
C VAL A 137 -8.76 19.01 -4.01
N LEU A 138 -7.85 18.13 -4.43
CA LEU A 138 -6.46 18.06 -3.96
C LEU A 138 -5.53 18.95 -4.80
N ILE A 139 -5.74 18.98 -6.12
CA ILE A 139 -5.09 19.93 -7.05
C ILE A 139 -6.15 20.36 -8.07
N LYS A 140 -6.31 21.67 -8.25
CA LYS A 140 -7.34 22.22 -9.14
C LYS A 140 -7.07 21.94 -10.62
N ASP A 141 -5.80 22.04 -11.03
CA ASP A 141 -5.39 21.94 -12.43
C ASP A 141 -4.00 21.30 -12.55
N LEU A 142 -3.96 19.97 -12.70
CA LEU A 142 -2.71 19.22 -12.83
C LEU A 142 -2.33 19.06 -14.30
N THR A 143 -1.15 19.58 -14.65
CA THR A 143 -0.62 19.55 -16.02
C THR A 143 0.87 19.23 -15.99
N PHE A 144 1.23 18.05 -16.50
CA PHE A 144 2.62 17.66 -16.71
C PHE A 144 2.71 16.50 -17.71
N GLU A 145 3.90 16.30 -18.30
CA GLU A 145 4.17 15.22 -19.24
C GLU A 145 5.44 14.47 -18.83
N VAL A 146 5.38 13.15 -18.86
CA VAL A 146 6.51 12.25 -18.62
C VAL A 146 6.59 11.27 -19.78
N ARG A 147 7.76 11.23 -20.41
CA ARG A 147 8.06 10.29 -21.50
C ARG A 147 8.79 9.07 -20.96
N SER A 148 8.66 7.94 -21.65
CA SER A 148 9.43 6.75 -21.29
C SER A 148 10.93 7.03 -21.25
N GLY A 149 11.60 6.49 -20.24
CA GLY A 149 13.01 6.74 -19.93
C GLY A 149 13.25 7.95 -19.02
N THR A 150 12.22 8.73 -18.68
CA THR A 150 12.32 9.85 -17.73
C THR A 150 11.66 9.47 -16.41
N ASN A 151 12.47 9.26 -15.37
CA ASN A 151 12.00 8.88 -14.05
C ASN A 151 11.61 10.11 -13.23
N VAL A 152 10.53 9.99 -12.47
CA VAL A 152 9.97 11.05 -11.64
C VAL A 152 9.92 10.65 -10.17
N LEU A 153 10.54 11.45 -9.31
CA LEU A 153 10.38 11.35 -7.87
C LEU A 153 9.15 12.15 -7.42
N VAL A 154 8.21 11.53 -6.72
CA VAL A 154 6.98 12.16 -6.23
C VAL A 154 7.10 12.41 -4.72
N CYS A 155 7.16 13.69 -4.35
CA CYS A 155 7.41 14.14 -2.99
C CYS A 155 6.29 15.05 -2.47
N GLY A 156 6.24 15.23 -1.15
CA GLY A 156 5.27 16.08 -0.47
C GLY A 156 4.83 15.48 0.87
N PRO A 157 4.18 16.25 1.75
CA PRO A 157 3.74 15.77 3.05
C PRO A 157 2.72 14.63 2.95
N ASN A 158 2.50 13.92 4.05
CA ASN A 158 1.48 12.87 4.11
C ASN A 158 0.09 13.48 3.90
N GLY A 159 -0.74 12.79 3.11
CA GLY A 159 -2.10 13.26 2.79
C GLY A 159 -2.19 14.30 1.67
N CYS A 160 -1.07 14.75 1.05
CA CYS A 160 -1.13 15.75 -0.01
C CYS A 160 -1.70 15.26 -1.36
N GLY A 161 -1.98 13.95 -1.49
CA GLY A 161 -2.62 13.39 -2.69
C GLY A 161 -1.74 12.51 -3.59
N LYS A 162 -0.51 12.17 -3.19
CA LYS A 162 0.39 11.27 -3.97
C LYS A 162 -0.29 9.96 -4.35
N SER A 163 -0.88 9.24 -3.39
CA SER A 163 -1.61 8.00 -3.69
C SER A 163 -2.89 8.25 -4.51
N SER A 164 -3.51 9.43 -4.38
CA SER A 164 -4.68 9.81 -5.20
C SER A 164 -4.30 10.00 -6.66
N LEU A 165 -3.14 10.60 -6.95
CA LEU A 165 -2.58 10.73 -8.30
C LEU A 165 -2.47 9.36 -8.97
N PHE A 166 -1.90 8.38 -8.28
CA PHE A 166 -1.74 7.03 -8.82
C PHE A 166 -3.05 6.26 -8.93
N ARG A 167 -4.04 6.55 -8.07
CA ARG A 167 -5.38 5.98 -8.21
C ARG A 167 -6.10 6.51 -9.45
N VAL A 168 -5.93 7.79 -9.79
CA VAL A 168 -6.43 8.34 -11.07
C VAL A 168 -5.68 7.72 -12.25
N LEU A 169 -4.34 7.67 -12.17
CA LEU A 169 -3.51 7.11 -13.24
C LEU A 169 -3.82 5.63 -13.52
N GLY A 170 -4.07 4.85 -12.47
CA GLY A 170 -4.46 3.45 -12.53
C GLY A 170 -5.94 3.19 -12.84
N GLU A 171 -6.72 4.23 -13.20
CA GLU A 171 -8.17 4.16 -13.45
C GLU A 171 -9.00 3.66 -12.26
N LEU A 172 -8.46 3.71 -11.05
CA LEU A 172 -9.18 3.34 -9.82
C LEU A 172 -10.17 4.44 -9.42
N TRP A 173 -9.80 5.69 -9.68
CA TRP A 173 -10.62 6.89 -9.47
C TRP A 173 -10.98 7.52 -10.81
N PRO A 174 -12.22 8.04 -10.98
CA PRO A 174 -12.63 8.69 -12.21
C PRO A 174 -11.91 10.02 -12.40
N LEU A 175 -11.82 10.48 -13.66
CA LEU A 175 -11.45 11.85 -13.97
C LEU A 175 -12.64 12.77 -13.72
N PHE A 176 -12.38 13.98 -13.21
CA PHE A 176 -13.39 15.01 -12.99
C PHE A 176 -13.27 16.20 -13.97
N GLY A 177 -12.43 16.03 -15.00
CA GLY A 177 -12.16 17.00 -16.05
C GLY A 177 -10.80 16.72 -16.70
N GLY A 178 -10.44 17.53 -17.69
CA GLY A 178 -9.14 17.43 -18.36
C GLY A 178 -8.96 16.17 -19.20
N CYS A 179 -7.71 15.91 -19.57
CA CYS A 179 -7.32 14.75 -20.34
C CYS A 179 -6.11 14.04 -19.70
N LEU A 180 -6.26 12.73 -19.49
CA LEU A 180 -5.18 11.83 -19.10
C LEU A 180 -4.74 11.01 -20.31
N THR A 181 -3.51 11.22 -20.77
CA THR A 181 -2.86 10.30 -21.72
C THR A 181 -2.00 9.33 -20.96
N LYS A 182 -2.12 8.02 -21.23
CA LYS A 182 -1.30 6.99 -20.60
C LYS A 182 -1.19 5.73 -21.47
N PRO A 183 -0.26 4.80 -21.18
CA PRO A 183 -0.18 3.53 -21.89
C PRO A 183 -1.43 2.66 -21.71
N GLU A 184 -1.55 1.68 -22.60
CA GLU A 184 -2.57 0.63 -22.48
C GLU A 184 -2.40 -0.20 -21.19
N ARG A 185 -3.48 -0.89 -20.82
CA ARG A 185 -3.49 -1.78 -19.65
C ARG A 185 -2.40 -2.86 -19.78
N GLY A 186 -1.73 -3.14 -18.67
CA GLY A 186 -0.61 -4.09 -18.62
C GLY A 186 0.78 -3.46 -18.84
N LYS A 187 0.87 -2.23 -19.36
CA LYS A 187 2.15 -1.51 -19.52
C LYS A 187 2.50 -0.59 -18.33
N LEU A 188 1.59 -0.45 -17.38
CA LEU A 188 1.78 0.23 -16.11
C LEU A 188 1.67 -0.77 -14.96
N PHE A 189 2.67 -0.80 -14.08
CA PHE A 189 2.70 -1.69 -12.92
C PHE A 189 2.77 -0.89 -11.62
N TYR A 190 2.06 -1.33 -10.57
CA TYR A 190 2.02 -0.63 -9.28
C TYR A 190 2.59 -1.51 -8.18
N VAL A 191 3.61 -1.02 -7.49
CA VAL A 191 4.24 -1.67 -6.34
C VAL A 191 3.85 -0.90 -5.07
N PRO A 192 2.98 -1.47 -4.22
CA PRO A 192 2.51 -0.81 -3.01
C PRO A 192 3.57 -0.77 -1.89
N GLN A 193 3.41 0.16 -0.95
CA GLN A 193 4.21 0.26 0.27
C GLN A 193 4.15 -1.02 1.11
N ARG A 194 2.94 -1.60 1.25
CA ARG A 194 2.71 -2.87 1.93
C ARG A 194 2.71 -4.00 0.90
N PRO A 195 3.79 -4.79 0.81
CA PRO A 195 3.84 -5.91 -0.12
C PRO A 195 2.80 -6.96 0.27
N TYR A 196 2.21 -7.60 -0.74
CA TYR A 196 1.31 -8.74 -0.58
C TYR A 196 1.97 -9.99 -1.16
N MET A 197 1.81 -11.10 -0.43
CA MET A 197 2.19 -12.43 -0.88
C MET A 197 0.96 -13.16 -1.39
N THR A 198 1.16 -14.00 -2.39
CA THR A 198 0.11 -14.82 -3.00
C THR A 198 0.03 -16.15 -2.26
N LEU A 199 -1.15 -16.77 -2.28
CA LEU A 199 -1.25 -18.17 -1.87
C LEU A 199 -0.61 -19.03 -2.96
N GLY A 200 0.13 -20.05 -2.55
CA GLY A 200 0.72 -21.02 -3.47
C GLY A 200 2.23 -21.09 -3.35
N SER A 201 2.87 -21.31 -4.48
CA SER A 201 4.28 -21.64 -4.57
C SER A 201 5.20 -20.42 -4.53
N LEU A 202 6.51 -20.65 -4.43
CA LEU A 202 7.52 -19.59 -4.60
C LEU A 202 7.41 -18.95 -6.00
N ARG A 203 7.16 -19.77 -7.02
CA ARG A 203 6.91 -19.31 -8.40
C ARG A 203 5.74 -18.33 -8.45
N ASP A 204 4.63 -18.65 -7.78
CA ASP A 204 3.44 -17.79 -7.72
C ASP A 204 3.72 -16.43 -7.08
N GLN A 205 4.77 -16.29 -6.26
CA GLN A 205 5.16 -14.99 -5.70
C GLN A 205 5.74 -14.06 -6.76
N VAL A 206 6.50 -14.61 -7.70
CA VAL A 206 7.22 -13.87 -8.74
C VAL A 206 6.34 -13.61 -9.96
N ILE A 207 5.58 -14.60 -10.42
CA ILE A 207 4.87 -14.49 -11.71
C ILE A 207 3.53 -13.75 -11.61
N TYR A 208 2.97 -13.63 -10.39
CA TYR A 208 1.67 -13.01 -10.19
C TYR A 208 1.52 -11.65 -10.89
N PRO A 209 0.40 -11.36 -11.56
CA PRO A 209 -0.85 -12.14 -11.56
C PRO A 209 -0.94 -13.23 -12.64
N ASP A 210 0.15 -13.51 -13.36
CA ASP A 210 0.15 -14.54 -14.40
C ASP A 210 -0.02 -15.94 -13.80
N THR A 211 -0.58 -16.86 -14.60
CA THR A 211 -0.51 -18.30 -14.30
C THR A 211 0.79 -18.92 -14.84
N VAL A 212 1.08 -20.15 -14.41
CA VAL A 212 2.24 -20.91 -14.92
C VAL A 212 2.15 -21.14 -16.44
N GLU A 213 0.95 -21.31 -16.99
CA GLU A 213 0.72 -21.39 -18.43
C GLU A 213 1.09 -20.08 -19.14
N GLU A 214 0.79 -18.93 -18.53
CA GLU A 214 1.13 -17.61 -19.08
C GLU A 214 2.63 -17.34 -19.01
N GLN A 215 3.28 -17.74 -17.90
CA GLN A 215 4.74 -17.75 -17.78
C GLN A 215 5.39 -18.58 -18.90
N ARG A 216 4.87 -19.79 -19.16
CA ARG A 216 5.34 -20.66 -20.25
C ARG A 216 5.09 -20.02 -21.62
N ARG A 217 3.93 -19.39 -21.83
CA ARG A 217 3.60 -18.67 -23.07
C ARG A 217 4.53 -17.48 -23.31
N LYS A 218 4.97 -16.80 -22.26
CA LYS A 218 6.01 -15.74 -22.32
C LYS A 218 7.41 -16.29 -22.61
N GLY A 219 7.60 -17.62 -22.59
CA GLY A 219 8.90 -18.25 -22.81
C GLY A 219 9.88 -18.06 -21.65
N ILE A 220 9.39 -17.73 -20.45
CA ILE A 220 10.23 -17.47 -19.27
C ILE A 220 10.51 -18.79 -18.55
N SER A 221 11.77 -19.19 -18.56
CA SER A 221 12.25 -20.41 -17.88
C SER A 221 12.54 -20.15 -16.39
N ASP A 222 12.69 -21.24 -15.63
CA ASP A 222 13.06 -21.19 -14.21
C ASP A 222 14.43 -20.55 -13.98
N GLN A 223 15.33 -20.67 -14.96
CA GLN A 223 16.62 -19.99 -14.92
C GLN A 223 16.47 -18.47 -14.98
N VAL A 224 15.59 -17.97 -15.87
CA VAL A 224 15.29 -16.53 -15.97
C VAL A 224 14.54 -16.04 -14.73
N LEU A 225 13.62 -16.84 -14.18
CA LEU A 225 12.99 -16.52 -12.90
C LEU A 225 14.01 -16.41 -11.76
N LYS A 226 15.02 -17.28 -11.75
CA LYS A 226 16.10 -17.23 -10.76
C LYS A 226 16.92 -15.96 -10.93
N GLU A 227 17.23 -15.56 -12.16
CA GLU A 227 17.89 -14.28 -12.43
C GLU A 227 17.10 -13.08 -11.89
N TYR A 228 15.75 -13.09 -11.98
CA TYR A 228 14.93 -12.04 -11.36
C TYR A 228 15.04 -12.03 -9.83
N LEU A 229 15.10 -13.19 -9.17
CA LEU A 229 15.36 -13.27 -7.73
C LEU A 229 16.78 -12.80 -7.38
N ASP A 230 17.78 -13.19 -8.16
CA ASP A 230 19.17 -12.80 -7.95
C ASP A 230 19.34 -11.28 -8.10
N ASN A 231 18.65 -10.65 -9.06
CA ASN A 231 18.60 -9.18 -9.24
C ASN A 231 17.97 -8.43 -8.06
N VAL A 232 17.27 -9.12 -7.17
CA VAL A 232 16.75 -8.52 -5.92
C VAL A 232 17.36 -9.17 -4.68
N GLN A 233 18.51 -9.85 -4.83
CA GLN A 233 19.22 -10.55 -3.75
C GLN A 233 18.32 -11.50 -2.94
N LEU A 234 17.49 -12.27 -3.66
CA LEU A 234 16.60 -13.30 -3.11
C LEU A 234 16.91 -14.71 -3.62
N GLY A 235 18.02 -14.90 -4.34
CA GLY A 235 18.44 -16.22 -4.82
C GLY A 235 18.50 -17.29 -3.74
N HIS A 236 18.94 -16.91 -2.53
CA HIS A 236 19.05 -17.80 -1.37
C HIS A 236 17.71 -18.38 -0.91
N ILE A 237 16.58 -17.74 -1.24
CA ILE A 237 15.26 -18.26 -0.88
C ILE A 237 14.99 -19.56 -1.65
N LEU A 238 15.33 -19.61 -2.94
CA LEU A 238 15.16 -20.82 -3.73
C LEU A 238 16.05 -21.95 -3.20
N ASP A 239 17.29 -21.63 -2.80
CA ASP A 239 18.22 -22.61 -2.21
C ASP A 239 17.72 -23.13 -0.86
N ARG A 240 17.12 -22.24 -0.04
CA ARG A 240 16.59 -22.57 1.29
C ARG A 240 15.34 -23.44 1.21
N GLU A 241 14.41 -23.12 0.30
CA GLU A 241 13.11 -23.80 0.17
C GLU A 241 13.17 -24.99 -0.81
N GLY A 242 14.24 -25.10 -1.60
CA GLY A 242 14.61 -26.24 -2.42
C GLY A 242 13.91 -26.36 -3.78
N SER A 243 12.75 -25.73 -3.97
CA SER A 243 12.01 -25.78 -5.24
C SER A 243 11.13 -24.54 -5.48
N TRP A 244 10.95 -24.22 -6.77
CA TRP A 244 9.99 -23.22 -7.24
C TRP A 244 8.55 -23.56 -6.87
N ASP A 245 8.24 -24.85 -6.77
CA ASP A 245 6.90 -25.36 -6.48
C ASP A 245 6.70 -25.61 -4.97
N SER A 246 7.64 -25.17 -4.13
CA SER A 246 7.49 -25.21 -2.67
C SER A 246 6.32 -24.31 -2.26
N ILE A 247 5.42 -24.81 -1.41
CA ILE A 247 4.25 -24.07 -0.94
C ILE A 247 4.45 -23.77 0.55
N GLN A 248 4.39 -22.49 0.90
CA GLN A 248 4.58 -22.01 2.26
C GLN A 248 3.58 -20.89 2.58
N ASP A 249 3.47 -20.54 3.87
CA ASP A 249 2.92 -19.24 4.25
C ASP A 249 4.00 -18.17 4.07
N TRP A 250 4.16 -17.68 2.84
CA TRP A 250 5.15 -16.67 2.48
C TRP A 250 5.00 -15.37 3.25
N MET A 251 3.79 -15.08 3.76
CA MET A 251 3.57 -13.90 4.58
C MET A 251 4.24 -14.03 5.96
N ASP A 252 4.38 -15.23 6.50
CA ASP A 252 5.06 -15.46 7.78
C ASP A 252 6.53 -15.85 7.59
N VAL A 253 6.85 -16.55 6.50
CA VAL A 253 8.21 -17.06 6.21
C VAL A 253 9.17 -15.94 5.76
N LEU A 254 8.70 -14.96 5.00
CA LEU A 254 9.55 -13.89 4.48
C LEU A 254 9.68 -12.72 5.47
N SER A 255 10.89 -12.20 5.64
CA SER A 255 11.11 -10.96 6.36
C SER A 255 10.49 -9.76 5.63
N GLY A 256 10.33 -8.62 6.31
CA GLY A 256 9.77 -7.40 5.71
C GLY A 256 10.55 -6.92 4.47
N GLY A 257 11.88 -6.93 4.55
CA GLY A 257 12.76 -6.58 3.42
C GLY A 257 12.66 -7.59 2.27
N GLU A 258 12.61 -8.90 2.57
CA GLU A 258 12.43 -9.93 1.54
C GLU A 258 11.08 -9.79 0.82
N LYS A 259 10.00 -9.47 1.54
CA LYS A 259 8.68 -9.21 0.92
C LYS A 259 8.70 -8.03 -0.04
N GLN A 260 9.39 -6.94 0.32
CA GLN A 260 9.54 -5.77 -0.55
C GLN A 260 10.37 -6.12 -1.80
N ARG A 261 11.48 -6.84 -1.62
CA ARG A 261 12.31 -7.31 -2.74
C ARG A 261 11.57 -8.31 -3.63
N MET A 262 10.70 -9.15 -3.09
CA MET A 262 9.85 -10.06 -3.86
C MET A 262 8.89 -9.29 -4.79
N ALA A 263 8.34 -8.16 -4.32
CA ALA A 263 7.52 -7.28 -5.15
C ALA A 263 8.33 -6.64 -6.29
N MET A 264 9.62 -6.36 -6.09
CA MET A 264 10.53 -5.90 -7.14
C MET A 264 10.90 -7.02 -8.13
N ALA A 265 11.07 -8.27 -7.66
CA ALA A 265 11.28 -9.42 -8.55
C ALA A 265 10.08 -9.60 -9.49
N ARG A 266 8.86 -9.44 -8.94
CA ARG A 266 7.61 -9.44 -9.69
C ARG A 266 7.55 -8.31 -10.73
N LEU A 267 8.02 -7.11 -10.38
CA LEU A 267 8.15 -6.00 -11.34
C LEU A 267 9.07 -6.38 -12.51
N PHE A 268 10.22 -7.01 -12.24
CA PHE A 268 11.17 -7.43 -13.29
C PHE A 268 10.60 -8.52 -14.19
N TYR A 269 9.85 -9.48 -13.62
CA TYR A 269 9.15 -10.49 -14.40
C TYR A 269 8.17 -9.90 -15.42
N HIS A 270 7.41 -8.86 -15.03
CA HIS A 270 6.43 -8.23 -15.92
C HIS A 270 7.02 -7.23 -16.91
N LYS A 271 8.18 -6.64 -16.58
CA LYS A 271 8.90 -5.66 -17.41
C LYS A 271 7.96 -4.62 -18.05
N PRO A 272 7.21 -3.86 -17.24
CA PRO A 272 6.28 -2.85 -17.74
C PRO A 272 7.02 -1.66 -18.35
N GLN A 273 6.30 -0.83 -19.11
CA GLN A 273 6.85 0.42 -19.62
C GLN A 273 7.02 1.47 -18.52
N PHE A 274 6.03 1.54 -17.62
CA PHE A 274 6.03 2.42 -16.46
C PHE A 274 5.78 1.61 -15.19
N ALA A 275 6.45 2.00 -14.10
CA ALA A 275 6.24 1.45 -12.77
C ALA A 275 6.00 2.57 -11.76
N ILE A 276 5.01 2.38 -10.90
CA ILE A 276 4.76 3.23 -9.75
C ILE A 276 5.30 2.50 -8.52
N LEU A 277 6.24 3.10 -7.82
CA LEU A 277 6.90 2.57 -6.63
C LEU A 277 6.47 3.40 -5.42
N ASP A 278 5.50 2.92 -4.67
CA ASP A 278 4.92 3.67 -3.54
C ASP A 278 5.61 3.27 -2.24
N GLU A 279 6.69 3.95 -1.85
CA GLU A 279 7.47 3.67 -0.62
C GLU A 279 7.85 2.18 -0.42
N CYS A 280 8.09 1.47 -1.53
CA CYS A 280 8.19 0.02 -1.55
C CYS A 280 9.57 -0.54 -1.17
N THR A 281 10.53 0.31 -0.78
CA THR A 281 11.91 -0.07 -0.39
C THR A 281 12.31 0.40 1.01
N SER A 282 11.35 0.79 1.85
CA SER A 282 11.59 1.29 3.21
C SER A 282 12.27 0.30 4.17
N ALA A 283 12.13 -1.00 3.94
CA ALA A 283 12.78 -2.07 4.70
C ALA A 283 13.97 -2.71 3.94
N VAL A 284 14.45 -2.05 2.89
CA VAL A 284 15.58 -2.49 2.06
C VAL A 284 16.80 -1.60 2.33
N SER A 285 17.97 -2.21 2.42
CA SER A 285 19.23 -1.49 2.62
C SER A 285 19.57 -0.59 1.42
N VAL A 286 20.35 0.46 1.65
CA VAL A 286 20.64 1.52 0.67
C VAL A 286 21.34 0.98 -0.59
N ASP A 287 22.27 0.04 -0.41
CA ASP A 287 23.04 -0.61 -1.47
C ASP A 287 22.15 -1.45 -2.40
N VAL A 288 21.20 -2.19 -1.81
CA VAL A 288 20.25 -3.01 -2.57
C VAL A 288 19.20 -2.14 -3.26
N GLU A 289 18.74 -1.09 -2.60
CA GLU A 289 17.87 -0.08 -3.19
C GLU A 289 18.54 0.55 -4.43
N ASP A 290 19.79 1.00 -4.30
CA ASP A 290 20.56 1.61 -5.39
C ASP A 290 20.69 0.66 -6.60
N TYR A 291 21.01 -0.61 -6.35
CA TYR A 291 21.09 -1.62 -7.40
C TYR A 291 19.74 -1.82 -8.10
N ILE A 292 18.66 -2.01 -7.35
CA ILE A 292 17.32 -2.27 -7.89
C ILE A 292 16.86 -1.11 -8.79
N TYR A 293 17.03 0.14 -8.35
CA TYR A 293 16.63 1.32 -9.14
C TYR A 293 17.51 1.49 -10.39
N SER A 294 18.81 1.24 -10.27
CA SER A 294 19.73 1.25 -11.42
C SER A 294 19.39 0.15 -12.43
N HIS A 295 18.99 -1.02 -11.94
CA HIS A 295 18.56 -2.12 -12.79
C HIS A 295 17.26 -1.79 -13.55
N CYS A 296 16.25 -1.21 -12.87
CA CYS A 296 15.02 -0.71 -13.51
C CYS A 296 15.33 0.21 -14.72
N ARG A 297 16.28 1.15 -14.55
CA ARG A 297 16.72 2.06 -15.62
C ARG A 297 17.34 1.30 -16.78
N THR A 298 18.23 0.35 -16.47
CA THR A 298 18.94 -0.47 -17.45
C THR A 298 17.99 -1.30 -18.32
N VAL A 299 16.94 -1.85 -17.71
CA VAL A 299 15.93 -2.65 -18.44
C VAL A 299 14.85 -1.82 -19.13
N GLY A 300 14.90 -0.49 -19.00
CA GLY A 300 14.01 0.45 -19.69
C GLY A 300 12.66 0.70 -18.99
N ILE A 301 12.54 0.41 -17.69
CA ILE A 301 11.33 0.69 -16.91
C ILE A 301 11.37 2.15 -16.45
N THR A 302 10.32 2.92 -16.78
CA THR A 302 10.19 4.32 -16.37
C THR A 302 9.53 4.41 -14.99
N LEU A 303 10.16 5.09 -14.04
CA LEU A 303 9.77 5.06 -12.63
C LEU A 303 8.99 6.31 -12.21
N PHE A 304 7.88 6.10 -11.51
CA PHE A 304 7.24 7.09 -10.64
C PHE A 304 7.41 6.64 -9.20
N THR A 305 8.25 7.32 -8.43
CA THR A 305 8.65 6.84 -7.12
C THR A 305 8.14 7.76 -6.03
N VAL A 306 7.33 7.26 -5.11
CA VAL A 306 7.04 7.95 -3.86
C VAL A 306 8.09 7.56 -2.84
N SER A 307 8.84 8.55 -2.38
CA SER A 307 9.76 8.33 -1.27
C SER A 307 10.10 9.63 -0.58
N HIS A 308 10.53 9.49 0.66
CA HIS A 308 11.13 10.53 1.47
C HIS A 308 12.64 10.36 1.58
N ARG A 309 13.27 9.42 0.86
CA ARG A 309 14.70 9.12 0.98
C ARG A 309 15.53 9.94 0.00
N LYS A 310 16.55 10.64 0.49
CA LYS A 310 17.50 11.38 -0.35
C LYS A 310 18.29 10.50 -1.32
N SER A 311 18.59 9.26 -0.90
CA SER A 311 19.31 8.27 -1.72
C SER A 311 18.70 8.02 -3.09
N LEU A 312 17.39 8.27 -3.25
CA LEU A 312 16.68 7.98 -4.50
C LEU A 312 16.71 9.11 -5.52
N TRP A 313 17.09 10.34 -5.13
CA TRP A 313 17.08 11.50 -6.04
C TRP A 313 17.96 11.27 -7.27
N LYS A 314 19.16 10.69 -7.09
CA LYS A 314 20.10 10.35 -8.17
C LYS A 314 19.56 9.41 -9.27
N HIS A 315 18.46 8.70 -9.02
CA HIS A 315 17.84 7.80 -10.00
C HIS A 315 16.74 8.45 -10.84
N HIS A 316 16.42 9.73 -10.57
CA HIS A 316 15.32 10.45 -11.18
C HIS A 316 15.80 11.71 -11.89
N GLU A 317 15.22 11.99 -13.05
CA GLU A 317 15.51 13.19 -13.84
C GLU A 317 14.59 14.36 -13.47
N PHE A 318 13.40 14.07 -12.92
CA PHE A 318 12.42 15.07 -12.52
C PHE A 318 11.88 14.79 -11.13
N TYR A 319 11.38 15.83 -10.47
CA TYR A 319 10.56 15.70 -9.28
C TYR A 319 9.18 16.33 -9.48
N LEU A 320 8.18 15.70 -8.87
CA LEU A 320 6.83 16.23 -8.68
C LEU A 320 6.62 16.46 -7.19
N HIS A 321 6.68 17.72 -6.75
CA HIS A 321 6.42 18.09 -5.36
C HIS A 321 4.98 18.58 -5.21
N MET A 322 4.19 17.92 -4.38
CA MET A 322 2.82 18.34 -4.02
C MET A 322 2.84 18.95 -2.62
N ASP A 323 2.44 20.21 -2.46
CA ASP A 323 2.58 20.94 -1.18
C ASP A 323 1.49 20.61 -0.13
N GLY A 324 0.42 19.93 -0.56
CA GLY A 324 -0.74 19.58 0.29
C GLY A 324 -1.73 20.72 0.51
N ARG A 325 -1.55 21.87 -0.16
CA ARG A 325 -2.41 23.06 -0.10
C ARG A 325 -3.07 23.39 -1.44
N GLY A 326 -3.00 22.47 -2.40
CA GLY A 326 -3.58 22.66 -3.74
C GLY A 326 -2.56 22.96 -4.83
N ASN A 327 -1.29 23.17 -4.48
CA ASN A 327 -0.25 23.48 -5.46
C ASN A 327 0.69 22.28 -5.68
N TYR A 328 1.33 22.28 -6.83
CA TYR A 328 2.39 21.35 -7.15
C TYR A 328 3.47 22.05 -7.96
N GLU A 329 4.63 21.42 -7.99
CA GLU A 329 5.77 21.82 -8.80
C GLU A 329 6.31 20.59 -9.53
N PHE A 330 6.46 20.68 -10.84
CA PHE A 330 7.09 19.65 -11.67
C PHE A 330 8.29 20.25 -12.36
N LYS A 331 9.50 19.83 -11.98
CA LYS A 331 10.77 20.40 -12.46
C LYS A 331 11.85 19.35 -12.65
N PRO A 332 12.82 19.58 -13.55
CA PRO A 332 14.00 18.74 -13.64
C PRO A 332 14.81 18.82 -12.35
N ILE A 333 15.44 17.71 -11.98
CA ILE A 333 16.42 17.64 -10.90
C ILE A 333 17.76 18.12 -11.47
N THR A 334 18.36 19.09 -10.80
CA THR A 334 19.62 19.74 -11.15
C THR A 334 20.53 19.75 -9.92
N GLU A 335 21.81 20.11 -10.09
CA GLU A 335 22.75 20.22 -8.96
C GLU A 335 22.32 21.28 -7.92
N GLU A 336 21.52 22.27 -8.33
CA GLU A 336 20.98 23.31 -7.44
C GLU A 336 19.67 22.89 -6.75
N THR A 337 19.11 21.73 -7.12
CA THR A 337 17.85 21.27 -6.56
C THR A 337 18.02 20.89 -5.10
N VAL A 338 17.27 21.55 -4.23
CA VAL A 338 17.26 21.24 -2.80
C VAL A 338 16.55 19.92 -2.59
N GLU A 339 17.30 18.89 -2.19
CA GLU A 339 16.73 17.57 -1.90
C GLU A 339 15.98 17.57 -0.57
N PHE A 340 14.71 17.19 -0.61
CA PHE A 340 13.85 17.04 0.56
C PHE A 340 13.78 15.58 0.99
N GLY A 341 13.72 15.33 2.29
CA GLY A 341 13.61 13.98 2.83
C GLY A 341 14.57 13.65 3.97
N SER A 342 14.48 12.42 4.44
CA SER A 342 15.35 11.76 5.42
C SER A 342 16.56 11.10 4.78
#